data_AF-A0A2J8PK95-F1
#
_entry.id   AF-A0A2J8PK95-F1
#
_cell.length_a   1.000
_cell.length_b   1.000
_cell.length_c   1.000
_cell.angle_alpha   90.00
_cell.angle_beta   90.00
_cell.angle_gamma   90.00
#
_symmetry.space_group_name_H-M   'P 1'
#
loop_
_entity.id
_entity.type
_entity.pdbx_description
1 polymer ?
#
loop_
_entity_poly.entity_id
_entity_poly.type
_entity_poly.pdbx_seq_one_letter_code
_entity_poly.pdbx_strand_id
1 'polypeptide(L)'
;MDMLQDLESLQFEYGVPEEDRIWLYLQGRSRGLMIEACAHATFFCKLLYNLRASLNENQSSRHLSIGSLNSATPEEFKVGIIGGGHLGKQLAGTLLQLGPIPAESLRISTRRPETLGELQKLGIKCFYHNADLVSWADVIFLCCLPSQLPNICVEIYTSLEKTSIVYSFVAAIPLPRLKLLLNHTNILRPQYQYDEDSVSVWGANKGVVAALQDPTILQATCP
;
A
#
# COMPACT_ATOMS: atom_id res chain seq x y z
N MET A 1 17.77 -9.13 11.24
CA MET A 1 18.88 -8.87 12.15
C MET A 1 19.64 -7.72 11.52
N ASP A 2 19.60 -6.54 12.13
CA ASP A 2 20.28 -5.35 11.60
C ASP A 2 21.77 -5.50 11.88
N MET A 3 22.55 -5.83 10.84
CA MET A 3 23.98 -6.15 10.97
C MET A 3 24.83 -4.97 11.48
N LEU A 4 24.25 -3.77 11.55
CA LEU A 4 24.93 -2.53 11.93
C LEU A 4 24.55 -2.03 13.33
N GLN A 5 23.66 -2.73 14.05
CA GLN A 5 23.11 -2.25 15.30
C GLN A 5 24.19 -2.03 16.39
N ASP A 6 25.25 -2.84 16.38
CA ASP A 6 26.39 -2.75 17.31
C ASP A 6 27.62 -2.03 16.72
N LEU A 7 27.51 -1.47 15.51
CA LEU A 7 28.59 -0.78 14.80
C LEU A 7 28.21 0.70 14.63
N GLU A 8 28.30 1.47 15.72
CA GLU A 8 27.93 2.89 15.75
C GLU A 8 28.56 3.69 14.60
N SER A 9 29.86 3.49 14.31
CA SER A 9 30.55 4.19 13.23
C SER A 9 30.05 3.88 11.81
N LEU A 10 29.26 2.82 11.62
CA LEU A 10 28.65 2.45 10.34
C LEU A 10 27.18 2.86 10.24
N GLN A 11 26.62 3.49 11.27
CA GLN A 11 25.27 4.02 11.23
C GLN A 11 25.22 5.26 10.32
N PHE A 12 24.07 5.47 9.66
CA PHE A 12 23.88 6.53 8.67
C PHE A 12 24.25 7.91 9.24
N GLU A 13 23.89 8.16 10.49
CA GLU A 13 24.05 9.40 11.23
C GLU A 13 25.53 9.80 11.39
N TYR A 14 26.45 8.82 11.47
CA TYR A 14 27.89 9.07 11.57
C TYR A 14 28.52 9.44 10.23
N GLY A 15 27.89 9.07 9.11
CA GLY A 15 28.29 9.49 7.77
C GLY A 15 27.82 10.90 7.38
N VAL A 16 26.97 11.53 8.19
CA VAL A 16 26.42 12.87 7.95
C VAL A 16 27.35 13.94 8.53
N PRO A 17 27.81 14.93 7.74
CA PRO A 17 28.58 16.08 8.23
C PRO A 17 27.87 16.80 9.39
N GLU A 18 28.61 17.33 10.36
CA GLU A 18 28.01 17.93 11.56
C GLU A 18 27.01 19.07 11.25
N GLU A 19 27.30 19.86 10.22
CA GLU A 19 26.43 20.93 9.71
C GLU A 19 25.09 20.42 9.16
N ASP A 20 25.05 19.19 8.65
CA ASP A 20 23.85 18.58 8.07
C ASP A 20 23.06 17.76 9.09
N ARG A 21 23.59 17.53 10.30
CA ARG A 21 22.90 16.76 11.35
C ARG A 21 21.57 17.39 11.78
N ILE A 22 21.41 18.70 11.57
CA ILE A 22 20.15 19.42 11.79
C ILE A 22 19.00 18.86 10.94
N TRP A 23 19.28 18.13 9.86
CA TRP A 23 18.28 17.55 8.96
C TRP A 23 17.93 16.11 9.27
N LEU A 24 18.59 15.45 10.25
CA LEU A 24 18.34 14.04 10.58
C LEU A 24 16.88 13.77 10.97
N TYR A 25 16.16 14.77 11.50
CA TYR A 25 14.73 14.63 11.79
C TYR A 25 13.89 14.30 10.55
N LEU A 26 14.33 14.68 9.33
CA LEU A 26 13.63 14.37 8.09
C LEU A 26 13.59 12.86 7.80
N GLN A 27 14.59 12.10 8.27
CA GLN A 27 14.59 10.65 8.18
C GLN A 27 13.47 10.05 9.02
N GLY A 28 13.32 10.53 10.27
CA GLY A 28 12.21 10.18 11.15
C GLY A 28 10.85 10.52 10.53
N ARG A 29 10.71 11.72 9.94
CA ARG A 29 9.49 12.13 9.24
C ARG A 29 9.16 11.25 8.03
N SER A 30 10.14 11.01 7.16
CA SER A 30 9.99 10.15 5.97
C SER A 30 9.54 8.74 6.36
N ARG A 31 10.11 8.21 7.45
CA ARG A 31 9.70 6.93 8.02
C ARG A 31 8.29 6.95 8.60
N GLY A 32 7.94 7.98 9.39
CA GLY A 32 6.58 8.15 9.92
C GLY A 32 5.54 8.14 8.81
N LEU A 33 5.76 8.92 7.76
CA LEU A 33 4.89 8.96 6.57
C LEU A 33 4.74 7.58 5.90
N MET A 34 5.81 6.79 5.83
CA MET A 34 5.75 5.44 5.28
C MET A 34 4.94 4.48 6.16
N ILE A 35 5.12 4.56 7.48
CA ILE A 35 4.41 3.74 8.46
C ILE A 35 2.91 4.10 8.43
N GLU A 36 2.55 5.38 8.48
CA GLU A 36 1.18 5.87 8.35
C GLU A 36 0.54 5.44 7.04
N ALA A 37 1.25 5.59 5.92
CA ALA A 37 0.79 5.16 4.60
C ALA A 37 0.42 3.67 4.58
N CYS A 38 1.30 2.82 5.10
CA CYS A 38 1.06 1.39 5.16
C CYS A 38 -0.05 1.03 6.15
N ALA A 39 -0.13 1.72 7.30
CA ALA A 39 -1.18 1.51 8.31
C ALA A 39 -2.56 1.82 7.73
N HIS A 40 -2.73 3.00 7.12
CA HIS A 40 -4.01 3.45 6.58
C HIS A 40 -4.47 2.60 5.39
N ALA A 41 -3.55 2.22 4.50
CA ALA A 41 -3.90 1.30 3.41
C ALA A 41 -4.30 -0.09 3.93
N THR A 42 -3.60 -0.60 4.95
CA THR A 42 -3.94 -1.88 5.57
C THR A 42 -5.31 -1.82 6.25
N PHE A 43 -5.57 -0.75 7.01
CA PHE A 43 -6.88 -0.47 7.60
C PHE A 43 -7.98 -0.41 6.53
N PHE A 44 -7.74 0.33 5.44
CA PHE A 44 -8.69 0.47 4.34
C PHE A 44 -9.02 -0.89 3.70
N CYS A 45 -8.01 -1.71 3.40
CA CYS A 45 -8.21 -3.06 2.89
C CYS A 45 -8.98 -3.94 3.88
N LYS A 46 -8.65 -3.88 5.17
CA LYS A 46 -9.35 -4.64 6.22
C LYS A 46 -10.81 -4.22 6.35
N LEU A 47 -11.11 -2.93 6.26
CA LEU A 47 -12.47 -2.41 6.25
C LEU A 47 -13.25 -2.95 5.06
N LEU A 48 -12.71 -2.84 3.84
CA LEU A 48 -13.38 -3.34 2.63
C LEU A 48 -13.58 -4.86 2.65
N TYR A 49 -12.57 -5.61 3.11
CA TYR A 49 -12.67 -7.06 3.28
C TYR A 49 -13.82 -7.43 4.21
N ASN A 50 -13.88 -6.81 5.39
CA ASN A 50 -14.94 -7.07 6.37
C ASN A 50 -16.32 -6.66 5.87
N LEU A 51 -16.43 -5.53 5.17
CA LEU A 51 -17.68 -5.08 4.58
C LEU A 51 -18.18 -6.06 3.50
N ARG A 52 -17.29 -6.56 2.64
CA ARG A 52 -17.63 -7.59 1.65
C ARG A 52 -18.08 -8.89 2.31
N ALA A 53 -17.37 -9.35 3.34
CA ALA A 53 -17.76 -10.55 4.08
C ALA A 53 -19.16 -10.41 4.69
N SER A 54 -19.44 -9.28 5.36
CA SER A 54 -20.75 -9.02 5.96
C SER A 54 -21.88 -8.90 4.93
N LEU A 55 -21.63 -8.30 3.77
CA LEU A 55 -22.62 -8.23 2.69
C LEU A 55 -22.94 -9.63 2.12
N ASN A 56 -21.94 -10.48 1.96
CA ASN A 56 -22.10 -11.84 1.45
C ASN A 56 -22.85 -12.75 2.44
N GLU A 57 -22.61 -12.61 3.75
CA GLU A 57 -23.36 -13.30 4.81
C GLU A 57 -24.85 -12.92 4.80
N ASN A 58 -25.13 -11.62 4.63
CA ASN A 58 -26.50 -11.11 4.55
C ASN A 58 -27.22 -11.56 3.28
N GLN A 59 -26.52 -11.65 2.14
CA GLN A 59 -27.08 -12.18 0.89
C GLN A 59 -27.36 -13.68 0.99
N SER A 60 -26.43 -14.46 1.56
CA SER A 60 -26.60 -15.91 1.77
C SER A 60 -27.80 -16.21 2.69
N SER A 61 -28.01 -15.39 3.72
CA SER A 61 -29.16 -15.48 4.61
C SER A 61 -30.49 -15.12 3.91
N ARG A 62 -30.46 -14.25 2.89
CA ARG A 62 -31.64 -13.87 2.08
C ARG A 62 -31.91 -14.83 0.91
N HIS A 63 -30.90 -15.51 0.39
CA HIS A 63 -31.02 -16.41 -0.76
C HIS A 63 -31.51 -17.83 -0.42
N LEU A 64 -31.72 -18.16 0.87
CA LEU A 64 -32.36 -19.40 1.32
C LEU A 64 -33.82 -19.58 0.86
N SER A 65 -34.39 -18.65 0.07
CA SER A 65 -35.79 -18.69 -0.37
C SER A 65 -36.02 -18.93 -1.87
N ILE A 66 -35.02 -18.91 -2.75
CA ILE A 66 -35.21 -19.24 -4.18
C ILE A 66 -34.00 -20.02 -4.68
N GLY A 67 -34.24 -21.29 -4.99
CA GLY A 67 -33.23 -22.22 -5.48
C GLY A 67 -32.56 -21.74 -6.77
N SER A 68 -31.24 -21.73 -6.77
CA SER A 68 -30.45 -21.76 -8.00
C SER A 68 -29.04 -22.28 -7.69
N LEU A 69 -28.69 -23.39 -8.34
CA LEU A 69 -27.32 -23.87 -8.46
C LEU A 69 -26.51 -22.79 -9.20
N ASN A 70 -25.57 -22.17 -8.50
CA ASN A 70 -24.27 -21.78 -9.02
C ASN A 70 -23.36 -21.61 -7.81
N SER A 71 -22.38 -22.52 -7.65
CA SER A 71 -21.34 -22.40 -6.64
C SER A 71 -20.39 -21.26 -7.02
N ALA A 72 -20.83 -20.02 -6.83
CA ALA A 72 -19.93 -18.89 -6.83
C ALA A 72 -19.11 -19.01 -5.55
N THR A 73 -17.84 -19.43 -5.68
CA THR A 73 -16.84 -19.11 -4.65
C THR A 73 -16.96 -17.62 -4.36
N PRO A 74 -17.00 -17.17 -3.09
CA PRO A 74 -17.07 -15.75 -2.77
C PRO A 74 -16.03 -15.02 -3.60
N GLU A 75 -16.43 -13.99 -4.37
CA GLU A 75 -15.48 -13.26 -5.20
C GLU A 75 -14.33 -12.74 -4.32
N GLU A 76 -13.15 -13.29 -4.58
CA GLU A 76 -11.95 -13.02 -3.80
C GLU A 76 -11.63 -11.53 -3.87
N PHE A 77 -11.33 -10.90 -2.73
CA PHE A 77 -10.98 -9.48 -2.66
C PHE A 77 -9.56 -9.25 -3.15
N LYS A 78 -9.42 -8.66 -4.34
CA LYS A 78 -8.15 -8.57 -5.08
C LYS A 78 -7.51 -7.21 -4.93
N VAL A 79 -6.23 -7.20 -4.57
CA VAL A 79 -5.44 -5.99 -4.36
C VAL A 79 -4.27 -5.93 -5.33
N GLY A 80 -4.20 -4.85 -6.11
CA GLY A 80 -3.13 -4.56 -7.05
C GLY A 80 -2.27 -3.39 -6.60
N ILE A 81 -0.95 -3.49 -6.77
CA ILE A 81 0.01 -2.40 -6.52
C ILE A 81 0.73 -2.06 -7.83
N ILE A 82 0.61 -0.82 -8.29
CA ILE A 82 1.42 -0.28 -9.38
C ILE A 82 2.64 0.41 -8.77
N GLY A 83 3.82 -0.16 -9.00
CA GLY A 83 5.11 0.35 -8.54
C GLY A 83 5.71 -0.51 -7.41
N GLY A 84 6.71 -1.32 -7.74
CA GLY A 84 7.49 -2.14 -6.80
C GLY A 84 8.68 -1.40 -6.17
N GLY A 85 8.54 -0.10 -5.93
CA GLY A 85 9.57 0.73 -5.27
C GLY A 85 9.61 0.52 -3.76
N HIS A 86 10.22 1.46 -3.03
CA HIS A 86 10.35 1.34 -1.57
C HIS A 86 8.98 1.23 -0.88
N LEU A 87 8.06 2.16 -1.16
CA LEU A 87 6.70 2.13 -0.59
C LEU A 87 5.92 0.88 -1.02
N GLY A 88 5.92 0.54 -2.31
CA GLY A 88 5.17 -0.62 -2.81
C GLY A 88 5.62 -1.95 -2.19
N LYS A 89 6.92 -2.13 -1.94
CA LYS A 89 7.44 -3.32 -1.24
C LYS A 89 6.99 -3.37 0.22
N GLN A 90 7.08 -2.24 0.95
CA GLN A 90 6.65 -2.18 2.35
C GLN A 90 5.14 -2.39 2.48
N LEU A 91 4.36 -1.78 1.59
CA LEU A 91 2.91 -1.95 1.54
C LEU A 91 2.54 -3.39 1.27
N ALA A 92 3.15 -4.05 0.28
CA ALA A 92 2.90 -5.45 -0.02
C ALA A 92 3.20 -6.36 1.18
N GLY A 93 4.35 -6.16 1.84
CA GLY A 93 4.69 -6.90 3.06
C GLY A 93 3.72 -6.65 4.21
N THR A 94 3.26 -5.41 4.37
CA THR A 94 2.29 -5.03 5.42
C THR A 94 0.92 -5.65 5.17
N LEU A 95 0.42 -5.57 3.94
CA LEU A 95 -0.87 -6.15 3.56
C LEU A 95 -0.88 -7.68 3.73
N LEU A 96 0.22 -8.34 3.37
CA LEU A 96 0.34 -9.79 3.50
C LEU A 96 0.44 -10.25 4.97
N GLN A 97 1.16 -9.50 5.82
CA GLN A 97 1.44 -9.94 7.20
C GLN A 97 0.42 -9.42 8.22
N LEU A 98 -0.16 -8.24 8.01
CA LEU A 98 -1.05 -7.58 8.96
C LEU A 98 -2.48 -7.37 8.41
N GLY A 99 -2.65 -7.46 7.08
CA GLY A 99 -3.96 -7.37 6.43
C GLY A 99 -4.59 -8.74 6.20
N PRO A 100 -5.91 -8.80 5.92
CA PRO A 100 -6.60 -10.04 5.57
C PRO A 100 -6.46 -10.37 4.07
N ILE A 101 -5.25 -10.19 3.49
CA ILE A 101 -5.01 -10.34 2.06
C ILE A 101 -4.03 -11.49 1.81
N PRO A 102 -4.50 -12.65 1.32
CA PRO A 102 -3.60 -13.75 1.02
C PRO A 102 -2.76 -13.44 -0.23
N ALA A 103 -1.66 -14.16 -0.41
CA ALA A 103 -0.66 -13.84 -1.44
C ALA A 103 -1.22 -13.94 -2.87
N GLU A 104 -2.14 -14.87 -3.11
CA GLU A 104 -2.85 -15.08 -4.38
C GLU A 104 -3.76 -13.89 -4.76
N SER A 105 -4.25 -13.17 -3.76
CA SER A 105 -5.06 -11.96 -3.87
C SER A 105 -4.24 -10.67 -3.89
N LEU A 106 -2.91 -10.77 -3.92
CA LEU A 106 -2.02 -9.62 -4.01
C LEU A 106 -1.13 -9.69 -5.26
N ARG A 107 -1.14 -8.61 -6.04
CA ARG A 107 -0.33 -8.50 -7.26
C ARG A 107 0.45 -7.20 -7.31
N ILE A 108 1.65 -7.25 -7.89
CA ILE A 108 2.49 -6.06 -8.11
C ILE A 108 2.88 -5.97 -9.58
N SER A 109 2.57 -4.83 -10.20
CA SER A 109 3.11 -4.47 -11.52
C SER A 109 4.26 -3.49 -11.34
N THR A 110 5.41 -3.80 -11.92
CA THR A 110 6.61 -2.96 -11.87
C THR A 110 7.49 -3.22 -13.08
N ARG A 111 8.31 -2.23 -13.49
CA ARG A 111 9.23 -2.36 -14.64
C ARG A 111 10.32 -3.43 -14.45
N ARG A 112 10.66 -3.74 -13.20
CA ARG A 112 11.75 -4.65 -12.81
C ARG A 112 11.25 -5.71 -11.82
N PRO A 113 10.36 -6.62 -12.23
CA PRO A 113 9.77 -7.62 -11.34
C PRO A 113 10.82 -8.57 -10.75
N GLU A 114 11.94 -8.79 -11.43
CA GLU A 114 13.08 -9.58 -10.96
C GLU A 114 13.70 -9.04 -9.65
N THR A 115 13.48 -7.76 -9.33
CA THR A 115 13.96 -7.14 -8.08
C THR A 115 13.04 -7.40 -6.88
N LEU A 116 11.96 -8.17 -7.08
CA LEU A 116 10.95 -8.51 -6.07
C LEU A 116 11.00 -9.99 -5.66
N GLY A 117 12.14 -10.66 -5.84
CA GLY A 117 12.30 -12.10 -5.57
C GLY A 117 11.81 -12.55 -4.19
N GLU A 118 12.05 -11.77 -3.13
CA GLU A 118 11.55 -12.10 -1.79
C GLU A 118 10.02 -12.08 -1.70
N LEU A 119 9.34 -11.13 -2.38
CA LEU A 119 7.87 -11.09 -2.41
C LEU A 119 7.31 -12.23 -3.28
N GLN A 120 7.98 -12.58 -4.37
CA GLN A 120 7.60 -13.71 -5.21
C GLN A 120 7.71 -15.05 -4.45
N LYS A 121 8.75 -15.22 -3.62
CA LYS A 121 8.88 -16.40 -2.73
C LYS A 121 7.75 -16.51 -1.71
N LEU A 122 7.17 -15.38 -1.31
CA LEU A 122 5.99 -15.32 -0.44
C LEU A 122 4.68 -15.57 -1.21
N GLY A 123 4.73 -15.88 -2.51
CA GLY A 123 3.57 -16.19 -3.35
C GLY A 123 2.96 -15.00 -4.07
N ILE A 124 3.47 -13.78 -3.86
CA ILE A 124 2.93 -12.57 -4.50
C ILE A 124 3.32 -12.56 -5.98
N LYS A 125 2.32 -12.51 -6.87
CA LYS A 125 2.57 -12.42 -8.31
C LYS A 125 3.09 -11.03 -8.68
N CYS A 126 4.35 -10.98 -9.11
CA CYS A 126 5.05 -9.76 -9.55
C CYS A 126 5.37 -9.84 -11.05
N PHE A 127 4.97 -8.84 -11.84
CA PHE A 127 5.11 -8.81 -13.30
C PHE A 127 5.20 -7.38 -13.84
N TYR A 128 5.25 -7.19 -15.16
CA TYR A 128 5.26 -5.88 -15.80
C TYR A 128 4.11 -5.75 -16.82
N HIS A 129 2.93 -5.38 -16.35
CA HIS A 129 1.77 -5.10 -17.19
C HIS A 129 0.70 -4.37 -16.36
N ASN A 130 0.59 -3.03 -16.44
CA ASN A 130 -0.32 -2.31 -15.55
C ASN A 130 -1.79 -2.55 -15.92
N ALA A 131 -2.10 -2.65 -17.22
CA ALA A 131 -3.47 -2.90 -17.71
C ALA A 131 -4.07 -4.20 -17.12
N ASP A 132 -3.36 -5.33 -17.21
CA ASP A 132 -3.75 -6.61 -16.62
C ASP A 132 -3.90 -6.58 -15.10
N LEU A 133 -3.11 -5.75 -14.41
CA LEU A 133 -3.24 -5.60 -12.96
C LEU A 133 -4.52 -4.84 -12.61
N VAL A 134 -4.81 -3.74 -13.29
CA VAL A 134 -5.96 -2.90 -12.96
C VAL A 134 -7.30 -3.52 -13.37
N SER A 135 -7.32 -4.34 -14.42
CA SER A 135 -8.53 -5.06 -14.85
C SER A 135 -8.87 -6.23 -13.92
N TRP A 136 -7.88 -6.73 -13.18
CA TRP A 136 -8.07 -7.82 -12.23
C TRP A 136 -8.38 -7.33 -10.80
N ALA A 137 -7.86 -6.17 -10.40
CA ALA A 137 -7.89 -5.71 -9.01
C ALA A 137 -9.18 -4.95 -8.64
N ASP A 138 -9.66 -5.18 -7.42
CA ASP A 138 -10.72 -4.38 -6.80
C ASP A 138 -10.19 -3.06 -6.23
N VAL A 139 -9.00 -3.12 -5.63
CA VAL A 139 -8.29 -1.96 -5.08
C VAL A 139 -6.92 -1.86 -5.72
N ILE A 140 -6.63 -0.69 -6.30
CA ILE A 140 -5.37 -0.38 -6.97
C ILE A 140 -4.61 0.67 -6.17
N PHE A 141 -3.46 0.31 -5.65
CA PHE A 141 -2.53 1.23 -5.02
C PHE A 141 -1.55 1.80 -6.05
N LEU A 142 -1.56 3.13 -6.25
CA LEU A 142 -0.56 3.82 -7.07
C LEU A 142 0.64 4.19 -6.20
N CYS A 143 1.70 3.39 -6.28
CA CYS A 143 2.99 3.54 -5.58
C CYS A 143 4.13 3.92 -6.56
N CYS A 144 3.81 4.70 -7.59
CA CYS A 144 4.77 5.15 -8.61
C CYS A 144 5.29 6.57 -8.31
N LEU A 145 6.37 6.97 -8.98
CA LEU A 145 6.86 8.35 -8.90
C LEU A 145 5.93 9.31 -9.65
N PRO A 146 5.78 10.57 -9.23
CA PRO A 146 4.94 11.54 -9.93
C PRO A 146 5.27 11.71 -11.42
N SER A 147 6.55 11.60 -11.78
CA SER A 147 7.01 11.67 -13.18
C SER A 147 6.55 10.48 -14.05
N GLN A 148 6.20 9.35 -13.44
CA GLN A 148 5.76 8.15 -14.15
C GLN A 148 4.24 8.12 -14.36
N LEU A 149 3.50 8.86 -13.53
CA LEU A 149 2.04 8.80 -13.49
C LEU A 149 1.37 9.08 -14.85
N PRO A 150 1.77 10.11 -15.65
CA PRO A 150 1.11 10.37 -16.92
C PRO A 150 1.13 9.17 -17.87
N ASN A 151 2.28 8.48 -17.98
CA ASN A 151 2.42 7.31 -18.84
C ASN A 151 1.60 6.11 -18.33
N ILE A 152 1.59 5.90 -17.01
CA ILE A 152 0.77 4.86 -16.37
C ILE A 152 -0.72 5.13 -16.63
N CYS A 153 -1.18 6.37 -16.48
CA CYS A 153 -2.57 6.74 -16.72
C CYS A 153 -3.01 6.45 -18.16
N VAL A 154 -2.15 6.74 -19.15
CA VAL A 154 -2.42 6.39 -20.55
C VAL A 154 -2.50 4.88 -20.74
N GLU A 155 -1.58 4.12 -20.15
CA GLU A 155 -1.54 2.65 -20.25
C GLU A 155 -2.82 1.99 -19.68
N ILE A 156 -3.34 2.49 -18.56
CA ILE A 156 -4.46 1.86 -17.85
C ILE A 156 -5.83 2.48 -18.18
N TYR A 157 -5.87 3.49 -19.04
CA TYR A 157 -7.06 4.34 -19.28
C TYR A 157 -8.32 3.53 -19.61
N THR A 158 -8.20 2.47 -20.42
CA THR A 158 -9.32 1.63 -20.85
C THR A 158 -9.50 0.35 -20.02
N SER A 159 -8.62 0.10 -19.05
CA SER A 159 -8.57 -1.16 -18.31
C SER A 159 -9.06 -1.04 -16.87
N LEU A 160 -9.29 0.18 -16.38
CA LEU A 160 -9.84 0.43 -15.05
C LEU A 160 -11.33 0.08 -15.00
N GLU A 161 -11.68 -0.87 -14.14
CA GLU A 161 -13.08 -1.19 -13.86
C GLU A 161 -13.75 -0.04 -13.09
N LYS A 162 -15.00 0.28 -13.47
CA LYS A 162 -15.75 1.40 -12.86
C LYS A 162 -15.98 1.20 -11.36
N THR A 163 -16.04 -0.04 -10.91
CA THR A 163 -16.25 -0.43 -9.51
C THR A 163 -14.94 -0.46 -8.71
N SER A 164 -13.78 -0.49 -9.38
CA SER A 164 -12.48 -0.52 -8.72
C SER A 164 -12.22 0.77 -7.96
N ILE A 165 -11.39 0.70 -6.92
CA ILE A 165 -10.99 1.85 -6.11
C ILE A 165 -9.51 2.11 -6.33
N VAL A 166 -9.17 3.33 -6.76
CA VAL A 166 -7.78 3.76 -6.89
C VAL A 166 -7.35 4.48 -5.62
N TYR A 167 -6.41 3.91 -4.89
CA TYR A 167 -5.77 4.51 -3.73
C TYR A 167 -4.41 5.09 -4.17
N SER A 168 -4.28 6.42 -4.20
CA SER A 168 -3.09 7.08 -4.76
C SER A 168 -2.17 7.64 -3.68
N PHE A 169 -0.94 7.11 -3.63
CA PHE A 169 0.16 7.67 -2.85
C PHE A 169 1.04 8.67 -3.63
N VAL A 170 0.68 8.96 -4.88
CA VAL A 170 1.51 9.80 -5.75
C VAL A 170 1.48 11.24 -5.22
N ALA A 171 2.61 11.69 -4.66
CA ALA A 171 2.74 13.04 -4.13
C ALA A 171 2.49 14.13 -5.20
N ALA A 172 2.13 15.34 -4.75
CA ALA A 172 1.98 16.54 -5.59
C ALA A 172 0.92 16.54 -6.72
N ILE A 173 0.13 15.48 -6.94
CA ILE A 173 -0.90 15.44 -7.99
C ILE A 173 -2.33 15.59 -7.43
N PRO A 174 -2.94 16.78 -7.43
CA PRO A 174 -4.20 17.02 -6.73
C PRO A 174 -5.33 16.10 -7.24
N LEU A 175 -6.29 15.76 -6.35
CA LEU A 175 -7.37 14.82 -6.65
C LEU A 175 -8.15 15.15 -7.95
N PRO A 176 -8.50 16.42 -8.26
CA PRO A 176 -9.14 16.76 -9.54
C PRO A 176 -8.29 16.37 -10.76
N ARG A 177 -6.96 16.51 -10.67
CA ARG A 177 -6.04 16.10 -11.75
C ARG A 177 -6.00 14.58 -11.89
N LEU A 178 -6.00 13.84 -10.78
CA LEU A 178 -6.10 12.36 -10.81
C LEU A 178 -7.39 11.89 -11.48
N LYS A 179 -8.54 12.48 -11.12
CA LYS A 179 -9.85 12.16 -11.73
C LYS A 179 -9.82 12.34 -13.24
N LEU A 180 -9.24 13.44 -13.72
CA LEU A 180 -9.11 13.72 -15.15
C LEU A 180 -8.16 12.73 -15.85
N LEU A 181 -6.98 12.46 -15.27
CA LEU A 181 -5.97 11.59 -15.86
C LEU A 181 -6.43 10.14 -15.96
N LEU A 182 -7.14 9.66 -14.94
CA LEU A 182 -7.62 8.27 -14.87
C LEU A 182 -9.02 8.08 -15.45
N ASN A 183 -9.73 9.18 -15.76
CA ASN A 183 -11.15 9.17 -16.10
C ASN A 183 -11.99 8.33 -15.11
N HIS A 184 -11.70 8.49 -13.82
CA HIS A 184 -12.24 7.65 -12.75
C HIS A 184 -12.66 8.48 -11.55
N THR A 185 -13.74 8.08 -10.87
CA THR A 185 -14.30 8.83 -9.73
C THR A 185 -13.97 8.22 -8.38
N ASN A 186 -13.80 6.89 -8.32
CA ASN A 186 -13.53 6.17 -7.08
C ASN A 186 -12.04 6.22 -6.75
N ILE A 187 -11.60 7.42 -6.38
CA ILE A 187 -10.20 7.71 -6.07
C ILE A 187 -10.10 8.19 -4.63
N LEU A 188 -9.31 7.49 -3.83
CA LEU A 188 -8.87 7.91 -2.51
C LEU A 188 -7.43 8.42 -2.61
N ARG A 189 -7.19 9.65 -2.15
CA ARG A 189 -5.85 10.24 -2.06
C ARG A 189 -5.67 10.75 -0.63
N PRO A 190 -5.02 9.99 0.27
CA PRO A 190 -4.75 10.48 1.61
C PRO A 190 -3.81 11.69 1.57
N GLN A 191 -3.91 12.53 2.59
CA GLN A 191 -2.95 13.59 2.85
C GLN A 191 -2.35 13.34 4.23
N TYR A 192 -1.05 13.10 4.26
CA TYR A 192 -0.30 12.94 5.50
C TYR A 192 0.31 14.29 5.85
N GLN A 193 0.05 14.75 7.07
CA GLN A 193 0.61 15.97 7.62
C GLN A 193 1.44 15.62 8.84
N TYR A 194 2.47 16.41 9.08
CA TYR A 194 3.38 16.19 10.19
C TYR A 194 3.21 17.30 11.21
N ASP A 195 3.01 16.93 12.48
CA ASP A 195 3.06 17.85 13.60
C ASP A 195 4.44 17.80 14.27
N GLU A 196 5.00 18.98 14.60
CA GLU A 196 6.42 19.14 15.00
C GLU A 196 6.81 18.31 16.23
N ASP A 197 5.86 17.99 17.10
CA ASP A 197 6.07 17.31 18.39
C ASP A 197 6.23 15.77 18.28
N SER A 198 6.10 15.18 17.10
CA SER A 198 5.95 13.71 16.94
C SER A 198 7.23 12.94 16.54
N VAL A 199 8.42 13.55 16.56
CA VAL A 199 9.64 12.97 15.94
C VAL A 199 10.10 11.69 16.65
N SER A 200 9.91 11.60 17.95
CA SER A 200 10.43 10.50 18.78
C SER A 200 9.65 9.19 18.67
N VAL A 201 8.42 9.21 18.16
CA VAL A 201 7.52 8.05 18.23
C VAL A 201 7.85 6.99 17.18
N TRP A 202 8.40 7.37 16.03
CA TRP A 202 8.54 6.48 14.86
C TRP A 202 9.66 5.44 14.97
N GLY A 203 10.46 5.52 16.04
CA GLY A 203 11.53 4.60 16.42
C GLY A 203 12.70 4.51 15.42
N ALA A 204 13.89 4.13 15.88
CA ALA A 204 15.00 3.81 15.00
C ALA A 204 14.93 2.35 14.52
N ASN A 205 15.39 2.09 13.28
CA ASN A 205 15.82 0.79 12.73
C ASN A 205 14.85 -0.43 12.67
N LYS A 206 13.59 -0.31 13.11
CA LYS A 206 12.56 -1.35 12.84
C LYS A 206 11.96 -1.25 11.43
N GLY A 207 11.69 -2.39 10.79
CA GLY A 207 10.90 -2.44 9.54
C GLY A 207 9.42 -2.08 9.77
N VAL A 208 8.69 -1.70 8.72
CA VAL A 208 7.31 -1.18 8.81
C VAL A 208 6.37 -2.16 9.53
N VAL A 209 6.43 -3.45 9.21
CA VAL A 209 5.58 -4.47 9.86
C VAL A 209 5.86 -4.54 11.37
N ALA A 210 7.13 -4.58 11.76
CA ALA A 210 7.53 -4.62 13.17
C ALA A 210 7.17 -3.31 13.90
N ALA A 211 7.21 -2.17 13.20
CA ALA A 211 6.78 -0.89 13.75
C ALA A 211 5.27 -0.88 14.02
N LEU A 212 4.45 -1.40 13.11
CA LEU A 212 2.98 -1.47 13.26
C LEU A 212 2.49 -2.51 14.29
N GLN A 213 3.39 -3.35 14.80
CA GLN A 213 3.12 -4.23 15.95
C GLN A 213 3.41 -3.56 17.29
N ASP A 214 4.11 -2.42 17.31
CA ASP A 214 4.32 -1.62 18.51
C ASP A 214 3.05 -0.82 18.82
N PRO A 215 2.41 -1.02 20.00
CA PRO A 215 1.16 -0.34 20.33
C PRO A 215 1.25 1.19 20.30
N THR A 216 2.41 1.75 20.64
CA THR A 216 2.63 3.20 20.68
C THR A 216 2.64 3.76 19.26
N ILE A 217 3.38 3.10 18.36
CA ILE A 217 3.44 3.48 16.95
C ILE A 217 2.09 3.28 16.29
N LEU A 218 1.43 2.14 16.52
CA LEU A 218 0.11 1.87 15.96
C LEU A 218 -0.90 2.93 16.39
N GLN A 219 -0.93 3.30 17.67
CA GLN A 219 -1.79 4.37 18.18
C GLN A 219 -1.49 5.72 17.52
N ALA A 220 -0.21 6.03 17.27
CA ALA A 220 0.19 7.26 16.58
C ALA A 220 -0.20 7.28 15.09
N THR A 221 -0.42 6.12 14.47
CA THR A 221 -0.94 6.05 13.09
C THR A 221 -2.46 6.19 12.99
N CYS A 222 -3.19 6.24 14.11
CA CYS A 222 -4.63 6.40 14.06
C CYS A 222 -4.98 7.79 13.47
N PRO A 223 -5.83 7.85 12.43
CA PRO A 223 -6.21 9.10 11.77
C PRO A 223 -7.09 10.00 12.65
#